data_AF-A0A518SDI2-F1
#
_entry.id   AF-A0A518SDI2-F1
#
_cell.length_a   1.000
_cell.length_b   1.000
_cell.length_c   1.000
_cell.angle_alpha   90.00
_cell.angle_beta   90.00
_cell.angle_gamma   90.00
#
_symmetry.space_group_name_H-M   'P 1'
#
loop_
_entity.id
_entity.type
_entity.pdbx_description
1 polymer ?
#
loop_
_entity_poly.entity_id
_entity_poly.type
_entity_poly.pdbx_seq_one_letter_code
_entity_poly.pdbx_strand_id
1 'polypeptide(L)'
;METLYDLVNDLPESAALRAPPREYNRRELRQTAFKTGNFLRHCGVHEGATVAVADDRAPEAVLALLGAALLGARVRFGATGDLDARAYVGPTEALDDVSLPAGGQYVGYGERPGNPSRAHFERDVWSENPAFPPVSFSGDAVALAGDDRYTHAVLLDAARRLDYDSDDVVAVRAPLAYPGTVVAGVLAPLVAGATILLPDSDTTGTVAVTTEDAPEQQTVDPTLSPERV
;
A
#
# COMPACT_ATOMS: atom_id res chain seq x y z
N MET A 1 17.61 5.88 -5.19
CA MET A 1 16.36 5.43 -4.56
C MET A 1 16.48 3.94 -4.32
N GLU A 2 16.81 3.55 -3.11
CA GLU A 2 17.03 2.15 -2.72
C GLU A 2 15.84 1.61 -1.92
N THR A 3 15.10 2.51 -1.26
CA THR A 3 13.97 2.16 -0.39
C THR A 3 12.66 2.77 -0.85
N LEU A 4 11.54 2.18 -0.42
CA LEU A 4 10.22 2.80 -0.60
C LEU A 4 10.10 4.11 0.20
N TYR A 5 10.87 4.26 1.28
CA TYR A 5 11.00 5.53 1.98
C TYR A 5 11.55 6.63 1.07
N ASP A 6 12.59 6.34 0.28
CA ASP A 6 13.11 7.26 -0.73
C ASP A 6 12.06 7.61 -1.78
N LEU A 7 11.31 6.60 -2.28
CA LEU A 7 10.24 6.81 -3.26
C LEU A 7 9.17 7.76 -2.73
N VAL A 8 8.64 7.52 -1.53
CA VAL A 8 7.60 8.38 -0.95
C VAL A 8 8.13 9.79 -0.66
N ASN A 9 9.42 9.91 -0.30
CA ASN A 9 10.03 11.21 -0.08
C ASN A 9 10.14 12.04 -1.35
N ASP A 10 10.45 11.40 -2.47
CA ASP A 10 10.77 12.02 -3.76
C ASP A 10 9.82 11.55 -4.88
N LEU A 11 8.51 11.53 -4.58
CA LEU A 11 7.49 11.17 -5.57
C LEU A 11 7.52 12.13 -6.77
N PRO A 12 7.44 11.63 -8.01
CA PRO A 12 7.31 12.48 -9.21
C PRO A 12 6.09 13.41 -9.14
N GLU A 13 6.19 14.61 -9.73
CA GLU A 13 5.14 15.66 -9.60
C GLU A 13 3.75 15.20 -10.06
N SER A 14 3.69 14.37 -11.10
CA SER A 14 2.45 13.85 -11.70
C SER A 14 1.88 12.62 -10.98
N ALA A 15 2.62 12.01 -10.04
CA ALA A 15 2.17 10.81 -9.35
C ALA A 15 0.86 11.08 -8.59
N ALA A 16 -0.11 10.16 -8.75
CA ALA A 16 -1.42 10.30 -8.13
C ALA A 16 -2.02 8.95 -7.76
N LEU A 17 -2.98 8.98 -6.83
CA LEU A 17 -3.84 7.85 -6.49
C LEU A 17 -5.30 8.27 -6.68
N ARG A 18 -6.02 7.55 -7.55
CA ARG A 18 -7.46 7.71 -7.79
C ARG A 18 -8.19 6.49 -7.28
N ALA A 19 -9.17 6.70 -6.42
CA ALA A 19 -10.06 5.68 -5.89
C ALA A 19 -11.46 6.31 -5.76
N PRO A 20 -12.21 6.43 -6.88
CA PRO A 20 -13.45 7.20 -6.94
C PRO A 20 -14.40 6.91 -5.76
N PRO A 21 -14.99 7.96 -5.16
CA PRO A 21 -14.92 9.37 -5.54
C PRO A 21 -13.68 10.12 -5.01
N ARG A 22 -12.71 9.41 -4.42
CA ARG A 22 -11.52 10.00 -3.79
C ARG A 22 -10.36 10.09 -4.77
N GLU A 23 -9.60 11.17 -4.68
CA GLU A 23 -8.37 11.38 -5.43
C GLU A 23 -7.33 12.04 -4.52
N TYR A 24 -6.08 11.63 -4.69
CA TYR A 24 -4.92 12.15 -3.99
C TYR A 24 -3.89 12.54 -5.05
N ASN A 25 -3.66 13.84 -5.23
CA ASN A 25 -2.48 14.29 -5.98
C ASN A 25 -1.20 13.94 -5.20
N ARG A 26 -0.03 14.08 -5.82
CA ARG A 26 1.27 13.80 -5.18
C ARG A 26 1.40 14.36 -3.76
N ARG A 27 1.03 15.63 -3.56
CA ARG A 27 1.14 16.30 -2.25
C ARG A 27 0.25 15.61 -1.21
N GLU A 28 -0.99 15.31 -1.55
CA GLU A 28 -1.94 14.63 -0.66
C GLU A 28 -1.55 13.18 -0.40
N LEU A 29 -1.10 12.46 -1.43
CA LEU A 29 -0.63 11.09 -1.30
C LEU A 29 0.56 11.02 -0.34
N ARG A 30 1.58 11.86 -0.55
CA ARG A 30 2.76 11.92 0.32
C ARG A 30 2.41 12.32 1.74
N GLN A 31 1.61 13.37 1.94
CA GLN A 31 1.22 13.81 3.28
C GLN A 31 0.41 12.74 4.00
N THR A 32 -0.50 12.07 3.31
CA THR A 32 -1.32 11.02 3.90
C THR A 32 -0.48 9.79 4.23
N ALA A 33 0.44 9.37 3.36
CA ALA A 33 1.40 8.31 3.66
C ALA A 33 2.25 8.61 4.90
N PHE A 34 2.73 9.86 5.04
CA PHE A 34 3.48 10.30 6.23
C PHE A 34 2.65 10.26 7.50
N LYS A 35 1.41 10.74 7.43
CA LYS A 35 0.46 10.64 8.53
C LYS A 35 0.18 9.18 8.89
N THR A 36 -0.03 8.32 7.91
CA THR A 36 -0.23 6.88 8.13
C THR A 36 0.99 6.25 8.78
N GLY A 37 2.20 6.58 8.34
CA GLY A 37 3.44 6.11 9.00
C GLY A 37 3.55 6.58 10.45
N ASN A 38 3.25 7.86 10.74
CA ASN A 38 3.29 8.39 12.11
C ASN A 38 2.26 7.70 13.00
N PHE A 39 1.05 7.49 12.48
CA PHE A 39 0.01 6.75 13.16
C PHE A 39 0.45 5.31 13.47
N LEU A 40 0.96 4.58 12.47
CA LEU A 40 1.44 3.20 12.64
C LEU A 40 2.59 3.12 13.64
N ARG A 41 3.47 4.15 13.68
CA ARG A 41 4.51 4.26 14.70
C ARG A 41 3.92 4.38 16.11
N HIS A 42 2.84 5.13 16.30
CA HIS A 42 2.10 5.17 17.57
C HIS A 42 1.44 3.82 17.90
N CYS A 43 1.03 3.07 16.89
CA CYS A 43 0.62 1.67 17.05
C CYS A 43 1.79 0.73 17.39
N GLY A 44 3.04 1.21 17.48
CA GLY A 44 4.24 0.45 17.82
C GLY A 44 4.86 -0.30 16.64
N VAL A 45 4.50 0.05 15.40
CA VAL A 45 5.17 -0.43 14.20
C VAL A 45 6.58 0.16 14.12
N HIS A 46 7.54 -0.68 13.77
CA HIS A 46 8.97 -0.39 13.67
C HIS A 46 9.60 -1.29 12.59
N GLU A 47 10.88 -1.10 12.31
CA GLU A 47 11.60 -1.91 11.33
C GLU A 47 11.45 -3.41 11.61
N GLY A 48 11.09 -4.20 10.60
CA GLY A 48 10.85 -5.63 10.70
C GLY A 48 9.51 -6.05 11.31
N ALA A 49 8.72 -5.13 11.89
CA ALA A 49 7.38 -5.44 12.35
C ALA A 49 6.46 -5.78 11.17
N THR A 50 5.50 -6.68 11.38
CA THR A 50 4.48 -7.00 10.38
C THR A 50 3.25 -6.11 10.57
N VAL A 51 2.80 -5.47 9.49
CA VAL A 51 1.47 -4.83 9.39
C VAL A 51 0.61 -5.70 8.48
N ALA A 52 -0.44 -6.30 9.03
CA ALA A 52 -1.43 -7.01 8.24
C ALA A 52 -2.42 -6.00 7.64
N VAL A 53 -2.80 -6.19 6.39
CA VAL A 53 -3.70 -5.28 5.66
C VAL A 53 -4.75 -6.11 4.94
N ALA A 54 -6.01 -5.69 4.96
CA ALA A 54 -7.06 -6.33 4.18
C ALA A 54 -6.72 -6.25 2.67
N ASP A 55 -7.14 -7.26 1.92
CA ASP A 55 -6.92 -7.30 0.47
C ASP A 55 -8.17 -6.80 -0.25
N ASP A 56 -8.38 -5.49 -0.17
CA ASP A 56 -9.41 -4.80 -0.94
C ASP A 56 -8.82 -3.62 -1.71
N ARG A 57 -9.64 -3.05 -2.61
CA ARG A 57 -9.26 -1.94 -3.47
C ARG A 57 -9.56 -0.59 -2.80
N ALA A 58 -9.25 -0.47 -1.51
CA ALA A 58 -9.36 0.79 -0.78
C ALA A 58 -8.04 1.58 -0.81
N PRO A 59 -8.08 2.93 -0.92
CA PRO A 59 -6.87 3.76 -0.82
C PRO A 59 -6.18 3.58 0.54
N GLU A 60 -6.91 3.22 1.60
CA GLU A 60 -6.34 2.88 2.91
C GLU A 60 -5.35 1.71 2.86
N ALA A 61 -5.59 0.71 2.01
CA ALA A 61 -4.68 -0.41 1.83
C ALA A 61 -3.34 0.05 1.21
N VAL A 62 -3.41 0.92 0.19
CA VAL A 62 -2.22 1.54 -0.44
C VAL A 62 -1.50 2.46 0.55
N LEU A 63 -2.24 3.29 1.29
CA LEU A 63 -1.68 4.20 2.29
C LEU A 63 -1.04 3.44 3.46
N ALA A 64 -1.62 2.32 3.90
CA ALA A 64 -1.04 1.45 4.91
C ALA A 64 0.27 0.82 4.43
N LEU A 65 0.33 0.41 3.15
CA LEU A 65 1.58 -0.06 2.53
C LEU A 65 2.67 1.00 2.57
N LEU A 66 2.38 2.21 2.06
CA LEU A 66 3.35 3.30 2.01
C LEU A 66 3.75 3.74 3.44
N GLY A 67 2.79 3.85 4.36
CA GLY A 67 3.03 4.22 5.75
C GLY A 67 3.88 3.22 6.52
N ALA A 68 3.63 1.91 6.36
CA ALA A 68 4.45 0.86 6.95
C ALA A 68 5.86 0.84 6.35
N ALA A 69 5.96 1.01 5.03
CA ALA A 69 7.23 1.04 4.32
C ALA A 69 8.13 2.20 4.76
N LEU A 70 7.57 3.34 5.20
CA LEU A 70 8.35 4.45 5.79
C LEU A 70 9.06 4.07 7.10
N LEU A 71 8.59 3.03 7.78
CA LEU A 71 9.13 2.54 9.05
C LEU A 71 10.06 1.32 8.87
N GLY A 72 10.29 0.87 7.64
CA GLY A 72 10.99 -0.40 7.36
C GLY A 72 10.20 -1.63 7.82
N ALA A 73 8.89 -1.49 8.00
CA ALA A 73 7.99 -2.58 8.36
C ALA A 73 7.56 -3.35 7.11
N ARG A 74 7.22 -4.63 7.29
CA ARG A 74 6.73 -5.49 6.22
C ARG A 74 5.21 -5.59 6.23
N VAL A 75 4.62 -5.60 5.04
CA VAL A 75 3.17 -5.62 4.86
C VAL A 75 2.70 -7.00 4.42
N ARG A 76 1.64 -7.51 5.05
CA ARG A 76 0.98 -8.76 4.66
C ARG A 76 -0.46 -8.48 4.26
N PHE A 77 -0.75 -8.52 2.96
CA PHE A 77 -2.12 -8.38 2.46
C PHE A 77 -2.93 -9.67 2.60
N GLY A 78 -4.24 -9.55 2.82
CA GLY A 78 -5.22 -10.63 2.68
C GLY A 78 -5.16 -11.73 3.73
N ALA A 79 -4.37 -11.56 4.78
CA ALA A 79 -4.26 -12.54 5.85
C ALA A 79 -5.43 -12.42 6.82
N THR A 80 -6.05 -13.55 7.17
CA THR A 80 -7.18 -13.64 8.11
C THR A 80 -6.91 -14.65 9.22
N GLY A 81 -7.72 -14.66 10.28
CA GLY A 81 -7.55 -15.56 11.42
C GLY A 81 -6.48 -15.08 12.40
N ASP A 82 -5.71 -16.01 12.96
CA ASP A 82 -4.63 -15.72 13.91
C ASP A 82 -3.39 -15.21 13.17
N LEU A 83 -3.03 -13.93 13.39
CA LEU A 83 -1.92 -13.28 12.71
C LEU A 83 -0.84 -12.86 13.70
N ASP A 84 0.42 -13.15 13.37
CA ASP A 84 1.57 -12.54 14.04
C ASP A 84 1.88 -11.17 13.43
N ALA A 85 1.10 -10.17 13.82
CA ALA A 85 1.23 -8.80 13.33
C ALA A 85 1.09 -7.77 14.46
N ARG A 86 1.79 -6.65 14.30
CA ARG A 86 1.76 -5.52 15.24
C ARG A 86 0.48 -4.71 15.09
N ALA A 87 0.01 -4.57 13.85
CA ALA A 87 -1.23 -3.88 13.52
C ALA A 87 -1.98 -4.60 12.40
N TYR A 88 -3.30 -4.49 12.40
CA TYR A 88 -4.18 -4.86 11.29
C TYR A 88 -4.92 -3.62 10.79
N VAL A 89 -4.87 -3.36 9.49
CA VAL A 89 -5.60 -2.28 8.81
C VAL A 89 -6.60 -2.91 7.85
N GLY A 90 -7.89 -2.68 8.04
CA GLY A 90 -8.93 -3.32 7.23
C GLY A 90 -10.28 -2.61 7.31
N PRO A 91 -11.28 -3.04 6.52
CA PRO A 91 -12.61 -2.49 6.65
C PRO A 91 -13.15 -2.83 8.04
N THR A 92 -13.89 -1.91 8.64
CA THR A 92 -14.34 -2.05 10.03
C THR A 92 -15.07 -3.36 10.32
N GLU A 93 -15.84 -3.87 9.36
CA GLU A 93 -16.56 -5.14 9.47
C GLU A 93 -15.65 -6.38 9.51
N ALA A 94 -14.46 -6.32 8.91
CA ALA A 94 -13.51 -7.42 8.87
C ALA A 94 -12.54 -7.45 10.06
N LEU A 95 -12.61 -6.48 10.98
CA LEU A 95 -11.72 -6.42 12.14
C LEU A 95 -11.97 -7.56 13.13
N ASP A 96 -13.17 -8.14 13.13
CA ASP A 96 -13.54 -9.26 14.01
C ASP A 96 -13.09 -10.62 13.47
N ASP A 97 -12.72 -10.71 12.18
CA ASP A 97 -12.23 -11.93 11.53
C ASP A 97 -10.73 -12.17 11.76
N VAL A 98 -10.07 -11.25 12.46
CA VAL A 98 -8.63 -11.25 12.71
C VAL A 98 -8.36 -11.21 14.20
N SER A 99 -7.42 -12.05 14.63
CA SER A 99 -6.88 -12.06 15.98
C SER A 99 -5.39 -11.74 15.96
N LEU A 100 -5.01 -10.68 16.67
CA LEU A 100 -3.63 -10.24 16.86
C LEU A 100 -3.06 -10.67 18.23
N PRO A 101 -1.74 -10.72 18.38
CA PRO A 101 -1.10 -11.01 19.66
C PRO A 101 -1.39 -9.90 20.67
N ALA A 102 -1.08 -10.17 21.94
CA ALA A 102 -1.27 -9.19 23.01
C ALA A 102 -0.61 -7.83 22.66
N GLY A 103 -1.39 -6.77 22.79
CA GLY A 103 -0.96 -5.41 22.44
C GLY A 103 -1.08 -5.05 20.96
N GLY A 104 -1.46 -5.98 20.07
CA GLY A 104 -1.77 -5.71 18.66
C GLY A 104 -2.85 -4.64 18.50
N GLN A 105 -2.75 -3.84 17.43
CA GLN A 105 -3.62 -2.70 17.19
C GLN A 105 -4.51 -2.93 15.97
N TYR A 106 -5.80 -2.61 16.07
CA TYR A 106 -6.76 -2.72 14.97
C TYR A 106 -7.12 -1.32 14.48
N VAL A 107 -7.11 -1.14 13.16
CA VAL A 107 -7.36 0.13 12.49
C VAL A 107 -8.42 -0.11 11.41
N GLY A 108 -9.65 0.32 11.70
CA GLY A 108 -10.78 0.20 10.78
C GLY A 108 -10.90 1.39 9.85
N TYR A 109 -11.24 1.15 8.58
CA TYR A 109 -11.71 2.18 7.65
C TYR A 109 -13.13 1.93 7.16
N GLY A 110 -13.70 2.94 6.51
CA GLY A 110 -15.10 3.04 6.16
C GLY A 110 -15.91 3.50 7.37
N GLU A 111 -16.84 2.64 7.81
CA GLU A 111 -17.63 2.92 9.00
C GLU A 111 -16.75 3.03 10.25
N ARG A 112 -17.17 3.85 11.21
CA ARG A 112 -16.45 3.98 12.48
C ARG A 112 -16.53 2.66 13.26
N PRO A 113 -15.41 2.12 13.77
CA PRO A 113 -15.43 0.97 14.67
C PRO A 113 -16.30 1.21 15.92
N GLY A 114 -17.17 0.25 16.24
CA GLY A 114 -18.01 0.31 17.44
C GLY A 114 -17.22 0.08 18.74
N ASN A 115 -16.13 -0.66 18.67
CA ASN A 115 -15.22 -0.86 19.81
C ASN A 115 -14.26 0.34 19.93
N PRO A 116 -14.30 1.12 21.03
CA PRO A 116 -13.45 2.31 21.19
C PRO A 116 -11.95 2.00 21.33
N SER A 117 -11.57 0.74 21.58
CA SER A 117 -10.16 0.33 21.58
C SER A 117 -9.59 0.16 20.17
N ARG A 118 -10.43 0.24 19.13
CA ARG A 118 -10.03 0.15 17.73
C ARG A 118 -9.94 1.56 17.15
N ALA A 119 -8.88 1.81 16.39
CA ALA A 119 -8.68 3.10 15.74
C ALA A 119 -9.55 3.21 14.48
N HIS A 120 -9.92 4.43 14.12
CA HIS A 120 -10.63 4.77 12.90
C HIS A 120 -9.67 5.49 11.95
N PHE A 121 -9.29 4.85 10.84
CA PHE A 121 -8.26 5.30 9.93
C PHE A 121 -8.48 6.75 9.49
N GLU A 122 -9.67 7.08 8.97
CA GLU A 122 -9.99 8.40 8.42
C GLU A 122 -9.93 9.51 9.47
N ARG A 123 -10.20 9.21 10.74
CA ARG A 123 -10.11 10.18 11.84
C ARG A 123 -8.70 10.29 12.39
N ASP A 124 -8.11 9.14 12.74
CA ASP A 124 -6.89 9.08 13.53
C ASP A 124 -5.67 9.41 12.65
N VAL A 125 -5.61 8.88 11.42
CA VAL A 125 -4.57 9.27 10.45
C VAL A 125 -4.72 10.74 10.09
N TRP A 126 -5.94 11.26 9.87
CA TRP A 126 -6.13 12.67 9.55
C TRP A 126 -5.59 13.60 10.65
N SER A 127 -5.71 13.18 11.92
CA SER A 127 -5.27 13.94 13.09
C SER A 127 -3.75 13.94 13.28
N GLU A 128 -3.02 13.06 12.60
CA GLU A 128 -1.56 13.03 12.66
C GLU A 128 -0.92 14.25 11.99
N ASN A 129 0.26 14.61 12.48
CA ASN A 129 1.10 15.62 11.86
C ASN A 129 1.80 15.02 10.61
N PRO A 130 1.76 15.68 9.43
CA PRO A 130 2.49 15.20 8.26
C PRO A 130 4.00 15.41 8.33
N ALA A 131 4.55 16.01 9.39
CA ALA A 131 5.99 16.03 9.62
C ALA A 131 6.48 14.62 9.99
N PHE A 132 7.28 14.01 9.14
CA PHE A 132 7.80 12.66 9.34
C PHE A 132 9.29 12.70 9.74
N PRO A 133 9.70 12.00 10.82
CA PRO A 133 11.10 11.97 11.21
C PRO A 133 11.96 11.24 10.16
N PRO A 134 13.25 11.60 10.01
CA PRO A 134 14.15 10.79 9.20
C PRO A 134 14.29 9.39 9.80
N VAL A 135 14.13 8.37 8.95
CA VAL A 135 14.30 6.95 9.28
C VAL A 135 15.29 6.38 8.27
N SER A 136 16.16 5.46 8.69
CA SER A 136 17.15 4.83 7.82
C SER A 136 17.18 3.33 8.05
N PHE A 137 17.05 2.57 6.96
CA PHE A 137 17.21 1.12 6.90
C PHE A 137 17.72 0.77 5.48
N SER A 138 18.28 -0.42 5.32
CA SER A 138 18.83 -0.89 4.03
C SER A 138 17.72 -1.25 3.05
N GLY A 139 18.01 -1.19 1.74
CA GLY A 139 17.16 -1.77 0.70
C GLY A 139 16.91 -3.28 0.85
N ASP A 140 17.73 -3.98 1.63
CA ASP A 140 17.58 -5.40 1.95
C ASP A 140 16.49 -5.68 3.00
N ALA A 141 15.94 -4.64 3.64
CA ALA A 141 14.80 -4.82 4.53
C ALA A 141 13.57 -5.33 3.75
N VAL A 142 12.85 -6.30 4.34
CA VAL A 142 11.66 -6.92 3.74
C VAL A 142 10.49 -5.93 3.77
N ALA A 143 9.91 -5.65 2.60
CA ALA A 143 8.78 -4.73 2.48
C ALA A 143 7.43 -5.46 2.36
N LEU A 144 7.40 -6.64 1.73
CA LEU A 144 6.21 -7.49 1.67
C LEU A 144 6.47 -8.83 2.37
N ALA A 145 5.58 -9.21 3.27
CA ALA A 145 5.63 -10.49 3.95
C ALA A 145 5.22 -11.64 3.02
N GLY A 146 5.64 -12.86 3.36
CA GLY A 146 5.32 -14.09 2.63
C GLY A 146 6.56 -14.78 2.04
N ASP A 147 7.55 -13.99 1.65
CA ASP A 147 8.88 -14.45 1.22
C ASP A 147 9.90 -13.35 1.52
N ASP A 148 11.04 -13.71 2.12
CA ASP A 148 12.07 -12.75 2.52
C ASP A 148 12.76 -12.08 1.32
N ARG A 149 12.56 -12.60 0.10
CA ARG A 149 13.07 -11.98 -1.13
C ARG A 149 12.37 -10.67 -1.51
N TYR A 150 11.18 -10.38 -0.98
CA TYR A 150 10.43 -9.16 -1.33
C TYR A 150 10.92 -7.95 -0.53
N THR A 151 12.20 -7.65 -0.72
CA THR A 151 12.88 -6.49 -0.12
C THR A 151 12.53 -5.20 -0.86
N HIS A 152 12.77 -4.06 -0.23
CA HIS A 152 12.55 -2.76 -0.87
C HIS A 152 13.31 -2.63 -2.21
N ALA A 153 14.59 -3.03 -2.23
CA ALA A 153 15.43 -2.95 -3.42
C ALA A 153 14.91 -3.86 -4.55
N VAL A 154 14.51 -5.10 -4.23
CA VAL A 154 13.98 -6.05 -5.23
C VAL A 154 12.68 -5.55 -5.83
N LEU A 155 11.75 -5.05 -5.01
CA LEU A 155 10.46 -4.54 -5.49
C LEU A 155 10.62 -3.29 -6.35
N LEU A 156 11.54 -2.39 -5.99
CA LEU A 156 11.84 -1.20 -6.79
C LEU A 156 12.57 -1.52 -8.09
N ASP A 157 13.47 -2.50 -8.09
CA ASP A 157 14.12 -2.95 -9.32
C ASP A 157 13.09 -3.55 -10.29
N ALA A 158 12.18 -4.39 -9.79
CA ALA A 158 11.08 -4.92 -10.58
C ALA A 158 10.16 -3.81 -11.11
N ALA A 159 9.80 -2.83 -10.27
CA ALA A 159 8.95 -1.71 -10.67
C ALA A 159 9.54 -0.88 -11.82
N ARG A 160 10.87 -0.72 -11.87
CA ARG A 160 11.56 0.05 -12.93
C ARG A 160 11.64 -0.66 -14.28
N ARG A 161 11.35 -1.95 -14.32
CA ARG A 161 11.38 -2.73 -15.58
C ARG A 161 10.09 -2.57 -16.39
N LEU A 162 9.01 -2.16 -15.73
CA LEU A 162 7.75 -1.82 -16.37
C LEU A 162 7.87 -0.47 -17.08
N ASP A 163 7.47 -0.46 -18.35
CA ASP A 163 7.52 0.70 -19.23
C ASP A 163 6.20 1.48 -19.11
N TYR A 164 6.07 2.24 -18.03
CA TYR A 164 4.99 3.22 -17.86
C TYR A 164 5.54 4.64 -18.01
N ASP A 165 4.67 5.56 -18.40
CA ASP A 165 4.96 7.00 -18.38
C ASP A 165 3.97 7.76 -17.49
N SER A 166 4.12 9.09 -17.40
CA SER A 166 3.29 9.93 -16.53
C SER A 166 1.84 10.07 -16.98
N ASP A 167 1.53 9.74 -18.23
CA ASP A 167 0.17 9.81 -18.79
C ASP A 167 -0.62 8.52 -18.53
N ASP A 168 0.04 7.45 -18.09
CA ASP A 168 -0.61 6.19 -17.75
C ASP A 168 -1.52 6.29 -16.53
N VAL A 169 -2.64 5.57 -16.61
CA VAL A 169 -3.60 5.36 -15.52
C VAL A 169 -3.70 3.86 -15.29
N VAL A 170 -3.01 3.37 -14.27
CA VAL A 170 -2.83 1.94 -14.03
C VAL A 170 -3.91 1.43 -13.08
N ALA A 171 -4.87 0.68 -13.62
CA ALA A 171 -5.99 0.11 -12.92
C ALA A 171 -5.59 -1.17 -12.16
N VAL A 172 -5.66 -1.12 -10.83
CA VAL A 172 -5.42 -2.27 -9.95
C VAL A 172 -6.68 -3.11 -9.85
N ARG A 173 -6.73 -4.23 -10.59
CA ARG A 173 -7.88 -5.14 -10.61
C ARG A 173 -7.60 -6.45 -9.88
N ALA A 174 -6.37 -6.93 -9.94
CA ALA A 174 -5.93 -8.09 -9.20
C ALA A 174 -5.78 -7.83 -7.68
N PRO A 175 -5.82 -8.87 -6.84
CA PRO A 175 -5.58 -8.75 -5.40
C PRO A 175 -4.17 -8.25 -5.07
N LEU A 176 -4.05 -7.38 -4.06
CA LEU A 176 -2.79 -6.87 -3.52
C LEU A 176 -2.00 -7.94 -2.75
N ALA A 177 -2.64 -9.07 -2.38
CA ALA A 177 -1.94 -10.25 -1.87
C ALA A 177 -0.94 -10.84 -2.87
N TYR A 178 -1.05 -10.54 -4.16
CA TYR A 178 -0.02 -10.89 -5.13
C TYR A 178 1.08 -9.82 -5.15
N PRO A 179 2.35 -10.16 -4.86
CA PRO A 179 3.45 -9.19 -4.89
C PRO A 179 3.60 -8.49 -6.25
N GLY A 180 3.31 -9.17 -7.36
CA GLY A 180 3.30 -8.56 -8.69
C GLY A 180 2.22 -7.49 -8.85
N THR A 181 1.08 -7.59 -8.16
CA THR A 181 0.06 -6.52 -8.15
C THR A 181 0.60 -5.28 -7.45
N VAL A 182 1.32 -5.44 -6.33
CA VAL A 182 1.95 -4.31 -5.64
C VAL A 182 3.01 -3.65 -6.52
N VAL A 183 3.84 -4.45 -7.19
CA VAL A 183 4.88 -3.94 -8.10
C VAL A 183 4.24 -3.22 -9.29
N ALA A 184 3.39 -3.90 -10.06
CA ALA A 184 2.86 -3.39 -11.31
C ALA A 184 1.74 -2.35 -11.13
N GLY A 185 0.98 -2.44 -10.04
CA GLY A 185 -0.20 -1.61 -9.80
C GLY A 185 0.02 -0.45 -8.85
N VAL A 186 1.08 -0.47 -8.03
CA VAL A 186 1.34 0.58 -7.04
C VAL A 186 2.73 1.17 -7.21
N LEU A 187 3.79 0.36 -7.22
CA LEU A 187 5.16 0.88 -7.21
C LEU A 187 5.62 1.41 -8.57
N ALA A 188 5.43 0.66 -9.64
CA ALA A 188 5.80 1.08 -10.99
C ALA A 188 5.10 2.38 -11.42
N PRO A 189 3.79 2.56 -11.20
CA PRO A 189 3.13 3.82 -11.48
C PRO A 189 3.76 5.00 -10.71
N LEU A 190 4.05 4.82 -9.42
CA LEU A 190 4.68 5.88 -8.62
C LEU A 190 6.11 6.20 -9.07
N VAL A 191 6.88 5.20 -9.52
CA VAL A 191 8.23 5.39 -10.06
C VAL A 191 8.19 6.15 -11.39
N ALA A 192 7.22 5.85 -12.26
CA ALA A 192 7.04 6.50 -13.56
C ALA A 192 6.38 7.89 -13.45
N GLY A 193 5.76 8.21 -12.31
CA GLY A 193 4.92 9.39 -12.15
C GLY A 193 3.53 9.24 -12.78
N ALA A 194 3.09 8.02 -13.02
CA ALA A 194 1.77 7.66 -13.51
C ALA A 194 0.72 7.75 -12.37
N THR A 195 -0.54 7.51 -12.73
CA THR A 195 -1.65 7.44 -11.78
C THR A 195 -1.97 6.00 -11.39
N ILE A 196 -1.99 5.70 -10.08
CA ILE A 196 -2.63 4.48 -9.57
C ILE A 196 -4.15 4.70 -9.62
N LEU A 197 -4.88 3.76 -10.23
CA LEU A 197 -6.34 3.74 -10.22
C LEU A 197 -6.84 2.50 -9.47
N LEU A 198 -7.67 2.71 -8.45
CA LEU A 198 -8.47 1.69 -7.79
C LEU A 198 -9.89 1.80 -8.38
N PRO A 199 -10.22 1.05 -9.45
CA PRO A 199 -11.43 1.30 -10.23
C PRO A 199 -12.68 0.78 -9.52
N ASP A 200 -13.76 1.56 -9.63
CA ASP A 200 -15.14 1.09 -9.44
C ASP A 200 -15.67 0.41 -10.72
N SER A 201 -16.98 0.21 -10.85
CA SER A 201 -17.57 -0.41 -12.05
C SER A 201 -17.53 0.48 -13.30
N ASP A 202 -17.40 1.79 -13.12
CA ASP A 202 -17.64 2.78 -14.16
C ASP A 202 -16.33 3.48 -14.61
N THR A 203 -15.22 3.15 -13.95
CA THR A 203 -13.90 3.71 -14.23
C THR A 203 -12.96 2.71 -14.88
N THR A 204 -12.15 3.22 -15.81
CA THR A 204 -11.23 2.43 -16.64
C THR A 204 -9.93 3.21 -16.80
N GLY A 205 -8.81 2.52 -16.68
CA GLY A 205 -7.47 3.08 -16.88
C GLY A 205 -6.97 2.98 -18.32
N THR A 206 -5.66 3.16 -18.51
CA THR A 206 -4.95 2.83 -19.75
C THR A 206 -4.44 1.38 -19.72
N VAL A 207 -3.95 0.94 -18.55
CA VAL A 207 -3.38 -0.38 -18.28
C VAL A 207 -4.10 -1.05 -17.12
N ALA A 208 -4.46 -2.33 -17.24
CA ALA A 208 -4.98 -3.14 -16.15
C ALA A 208 -3.94 -4.10 -15.60
N VAL A 209 -3.80 -4.12 -14.27
CA VAL A 209 -3.06 -5.17 -13.57
C VAL A 209 -4.05 -6.25 -13.16
N THR A 210 -4.06 -7.36 -13.90
CA THR A 210 -5.14 -8.36 -13.87
C THR A 210 -4.67 -9.72 -14.43
N THR A 211 -5.32 -10.80 -14.01
CA THR A 211 -5.23 -12.13 -14.65
C THR A 211 -6.45 -12.45 -15.51
N GLU A 212 -7.44 -11.56 -15.51
CA GLU A 212 -8.73 -11.71 -16.18
C GLU A 212 -8.86 -10.68 -17.31
N ASP A 213 -9.83 -10.88 -18.21
CA ASP A 213 -10.17 -9.90 -19.24
C ASP A 213 -10.57 -8.56 -18.59
N ALA A 214 -10.08 -7.47 -19.16
CA ALA A 214 -10.27 -6.12 -18.62
C ALA A 214 -10.61 -5.11 -19.73
N PRO A 215 -11.33 -4.02 -19.39
CA PRO A 215 -11.72 -2.99 -20.36
C PRO A 215 -10.55 -2.10 -20.80
N GLU A 216 -9.43 -2.10 -20.08
CA GLU A 216 -8.21 -1.39 -20.43
C GLU A 216 -7.57 -1.90 -21.73
N GLN A 217 -6.85 -1.04 -22.43
CA GLN A 217 -6.23 -1.37 -23.73
C GLN A 217 -5.03 -2.30 -23.59
N GLN A 218 -4.38 -2.27 -22.42
CA GLN A 218 -3.21 -3.07 -22.10
C GLN A 218 -3.44 -3.80 -20.78
N THR A 219 -2.83 -4.98 -20.65
CA THR A 219 -2.89 -5.77 -19.43
C THR A 219 -1.49 -6.19 -19.00
N VAL A 220 -1.28 -6.22 -17.69
CA VAL A 220 -0.08 -6.77 -17.04
C VAL A 220 -0.52 -7.89 -16.12
N ASP A 221 0.03 -9.09 -16.33
CA ASP A 221 -0.24 -10.26 -15.49
C ASP A 221 0.62 -10.22 -14.21
N PRO A 222 0.01 -10.02 -13.03
CA PRO A 222 0.74 -9.87 -11.77
C PRO A 222 1.23 -11.21 -11.17
N THR A 223 0.93 -12.35 -11.81
CA THR A 223 1.38 -13.67 -11.35
C THR A 223 2.76 -14.04 -11.88
N LEU A 224 3.24 -13.32 -12.90
CA LEU A 224 4.62 -13.39 -13.33
C LEU A 224 5.51 -12.92 -12.16
N SER A 225 6.59 -13.66 -11.88
CA SER A 225 7.50 -13.29 -10.79
C SER A 225 8.01 -11.86 -11.01
N PRO A 226 8.25 -11.04 -9.96
CA PRO A 226 8.69 -9.64 -10.12
C PRO A 226 9.94 -9.47 -11.02
N GLU A 227 10.78 -10.50 -11.11
CA GLU A 227 11.94 -10.54 -11.99
C GLU A 227 11.61 -10.73 -13.48
N ARG A 228 10.36 -11.07 -13.80
CA ARG A 228 9.81 -11.47 -15.10
C ARG A 228 8.54 -10.69 -15.48
N VAL A 229 8.10 -9.77 -14.63
CA VAL A 229 7.09 -8.75 -14.96
C VAL A 229 7.74 -7.69 -15.83
#